data_AF-A0A7S3JKC0-F1
#
_entry.id   AF-A0A7S3JKC0-F1
#
_cell.length_a   1.000
_cell.length_b   1.000
_cell.length_c   1.000
_cell.angle_alpha   90.00
_cell.angle_beta   90.00
_cell.angle_gamma   90.00
#
_symmetry.space_group_name_H-M   'P 1'
#
loop_
_entity.id
_entity.type
_entity.pdbx_description
1 polymer ?
#
loop_
_entity_poly.entity_id
_entity_poly.type
_entity_poly.pdbx_seq_one_letter_code
_entity_poly.pdbx_strand_id
1 'polypeptide(L)'
;AKAVAVFCKMTGIPVEEIHVSLKNRQHRKSDFMKVNPKGKVPVLVDNGHTIVESNTILRYLADSRKVDESYFPRSDLIARAKVDSALDWNGSTVRPALLPYVQQSFFRLLIGLAPAPQEHLV
;
A
#
# COMPACT_ATOMS: atom_id res chain seq x y z
N ALA A 1 2.72 1.49 0.62
CA ALA A 1 3.36 2.29 1.68
C ALA A 1 2.53 3.52 2.02
N LYS A 2 2.32 4.44 1.06
CA LYS A 2 1.52 5.66 1.28
C LYS A 2 0.13 5.42 1.90
N ALA A 3 -0.65 4.45 1.40
CA ALA A 3 -1.97 4.15 1.94
C ALA A 3 -1.94 3.82 3.44
N VAL A 4 -0.96 3.03 3.90
CA VAL A 4 -0.78 2.68 5.32
C VAL A 4 -0.39 3.91 6.13
N ALA A 5 0.57 4.70 5.66
CA ALA A 5 1.00 5.92 6.37
C ALA A 5 -0.14 6.94 6.51
N VAL A 6 -0.91 7.16 5.44
CA VAL A 6 -2.11 8.02 5.47
C VAL A 6 -3.14 7.48 6.44
N PHE A 7 -3.40 6.17 6.43
CA PHE A 7 -4.34 5.56 7.35
C PHE A 7 -3.92 5.76 8.81
N CYS A 8 -2.66 5.49 9.17
CA CYS A 8 -2.16 5.73 10.53
C CYS A 8 -2.32 7.20 10.94
N LYS A 9 -2.00 8.14 10.04
CA LYS A 9 -2.16 9.56 10.28
C LYS A 9 -3.62 9.98 10.50
N MET A 10 -4.54 9.47 9.69
CA MET A 10 -5.97 9.78 9.78
C MET A 10 -6.63 9.21 11.03
N THR A 11 -6.13 8.06 11.50
CA THR A 11 -6.69 7.33 12.66
C THR A 11 -5.96 7.64 13.96
N GLY A 12 -4.87 8.43 13.91
CA GLY A 12 -4.07 8.77 15.08
C GLY A 12 -3.27 7.60 15.65
N ILE A 13 -3.08 6.51 14.90
CA ILE A 13 -2.29 5.36 15.36
C ILE A 13 -0.82 5.77 15.40
N PRO A 14 -0.16 5.73 16.58
CA PRO A 14 1.25 6.06 16.69
C PRO A 14 2.07 4.98 15.99
N VAL A 15 2.92 5.41 15.06
CA VAL A 15 3.84 4.53 14.33
C VAL A 15 5.21 5.18 14.23
N GLU A 16 6.26 4.38 14.39
CA GLU A 16 7.61 4.78 14.04
C GLU A 16 7.84 4.52 12.53
N GLU A 17 8.06 5.59 11.77
CA GLU A 17 8.30 5.47 10.33
C GLU A 17 9.78 5.26 10.03
N ILE A 18 10.13 4.05 9.58
CA ILE A 18 11.47 3.75 9.08
C ILE A 18 11.50 3.91 7.57
N HIS A 19 12.22 4.93 7.09
CA HIS A 19 12.34 5.17 5.64
C HIS A 19 13.20 4.12 4.94
N VAL A 20 12.67 3.54 3.86
CA VAL A 20 13.39 2.60 3.00
C VAL A 20 13.53 3.19 1.59
N SER A 21 14.74 3.57 1.23
CA SER A 21 15.06 4.15 -0.07
C SER A 21 14.93 3.13 -1.20
N LEU A 22 13.91 3.31 -2.04
CA LEU A 22 13.72 2.51 -3.24
C LEU A 22 14.76 2.84 -4.31
N LYS A 23 15.16 4.12 -4.42
CA LYS A 23 16.21 4.61 -5.34
C LYS A 23 17.54 3.89 -5.07
N ASN A 24 17.93 3.77 -3.80
CA ASN A 24 19.17 3.10 -3.40
C ASN A 24 19.00 1.58 -3.21
N ARG A 25 17.88 1.00 -3.68
CA ARG A 25 17.55 -0.42 -3.58
C ARG A 25 17.67 -1.01 -2.17
N GLN A 26 17.44 -0.21 -1.11
CA GLN A 26 17.55 -0.69 0.28
C GLN A 26 16.60 -1.87 0.56
N HIS A 27 15.41 -1.85 -0.02
CA HIS A 27 14.42 -2.93 0.01
C HIS A 27 14.89 -4.27 -0.61
N ARG A 28 16.06 -4.32 -1.22
CA ARG A 28 16.68 -5.54 -1.79
C ARG A 28 17.92 -5.99 -1.01
N LYS A 29 18.37 -5.21 -0.02
CA LYS A 29 19.52 -5.59 0.82
C LYS A 29 19.11 -6.73 1.76
N SER A 30 20.09 -7.56 2.13
CA SER A 30 19.91 -8.73 3.01
C SER A 30 19.12 -8.39 4.27
N ASP A 31 19.43 -7.27 4.93
CA ASP A 31 18.78 -6.91 6.20
C ASP A 31 17.29 -6.61 6.04
N PHE A 32 16.87 -5.95 4.96
CA PHE A 32 15.44 -5.77 4.67
C PHE A 32 14.78 -7.08 4.22
N MET A 33 15.49 -7.90 3.43
CA MET A 33 14.96 -9.16 2.92
C MET A 33 14.74 -10.20 4.03
N LYS A 34 15.47 -10.12 5.15
CA LYS A 34 15.19 -10.89 6.37
C LYS A 34 13.81 -10.55 6.95
N VAL A 35 13.38 -9.30 6.82
CA VAL A 35 12.08 -8.83 7.29
C VAL A 35 10.98 -9.16 6.29
N ASN A 36 11.17 -8.84 5.01
CA ASN A 36 10.25 -9.22 3.94
C ASN A 36 11.00 -9.83 2.75
N PRO A 37 10.98 -11.18 2.60
CA PRO A 37 11.65 -11.87 1.50
C PRO A 37 11.18 -11.48 0.10
N LYS A 38 10.00 -10.85 -0.05
CA LYS A 38 9.53 -10.32 -1.34
C LYS A 38 10.26 -9.03 -1.73
N GLY A 39 10.96 -8.39 -0.78
CA GLY A 39 11.62 -7.10 -0.96
C GLY A 39 10.65 -6.01 -1.37
N LYS A 40 9.49 -5.94 -0.71
CA LYS A 40 8.45 -4.96 -1.00
C LYS A 40 8.12 -4.15 0.26
N VAL A 41 7.75 -2.89 0.03
CA VAL A 41 7.20 -1.99 1.06
C VAL A 41 5.70 -1.79 0.81
N PRO A 42 4.87 -1.57 1.84
CA PRO A 42 5.24 -1.41 3.25
C PRO A 42 5.44 -2.74 3.97
N VAL A 43 6.04 -2.65 5.15
CA VAL A 43 6.08 -3.68 6.19
C VAL A 43 5.68 -3.03 7.50
N LEU A 44 4.89 -3.73 8.31
CA LEU A 44 4.61 -3.35 9.69
C LEU A 44 5.29 -4.38 10.61
N VAL A 45 5.95 -3.90 11.65
CA VAL A 45 6.41 -4.74 12.76
C VAL A 45 5.60 -4.34 13.99
N ASP A 46 4.84 -5.26 14.57
CA ASP A 46 4.04 -5.02 15.76
C ASP A 46 4.33 -6.12 16.79
N ASN A 47 4.84 -5.73 17.97
CA ASN A 47 5.25 -6.65 19.05
C ASN A 47 6.15 -7.81 18.56
N GLY A 48 7.11 -7.51 17.69
CA GLY A 48 8.03 -8.51 17.12
C GLY A 48 7.46 -9.36 15.98
N HIS A 49 6.19 -9.16 15.61
CA HIS A 49 5.56 -9.86 14.48
C HIS A 49 5.61 -9.00 13.22
N THR A 50 6.10 -9.61 12.14
CA THR A 50 6.14 -8.96 10.83
C THR A 50 4.85 -9.20 10.05
N ILE A 51 4.22 -8.11 9.62
CA ILE A 51 3.01 -8.11 8.80
C ILE A 51 3.33 -7.43 7.47
N VAL A 52 3.01 -8.13 6.39
CA VAL A 52 3.28 -7.70 5.01
C VAL A 52 1.98 -7.63 4.20
N GLU A 53 2.06 -7.05 3.00
CA GLU A 53 0.93 -6.65 2.15
C GLU A 53 0.15 -5.46 2.70
N SER A 54 0.03 -4.39 1.90
CA SER A 54 -0.57 -3.14 2.39
C SER A 54 -2.01 -3.29 2.83
N ASN A 55 -2.83 -4.05 2.11
CA ASN A 55 -4.25 -4.24 2.46
C ASN A 55 -4.41 -5.07 3.74
N THR A 56 -3.53 -6.06 3.95
CA THR A 56 -3.50 -6.85 5.18
C THR A 56 -3.08 -5.99 6.38
N ILE A 57 -2.06 -5.14 6.22
CA ILE A 57 -1.65 -4.18 7.25
C ILE A 57 -2.79 -3.23 7.62
N LEU A 58 -3.53 -2.69 6.63
CA LEU A 58 -4.68 -1.82 6.88
C LEU A 58 -5.75 -2.51 7.72
N ARG A 59 -6.16 -3.73 7.32
CA ARG A 59 -7.16 -4.53 8.04
C ARG A 59 -6.71 -4.86 9.47
N TYR A 60 -5.45 -5.29 9.61
CA TYR A 60 -4.85 -5.59 10.90
C TYR A 60 -4.86 -4.38 11.83
N LEU A 61 -4.44 -3.20 11.36
CA LEU A 61 -4.43 -1.98 12.16
C LEU A 61 -5.86 -1.55 12.53
N ALA A 62 -6.80 -1.62 11.58
CA ALA A 62 -8.19 -1.28 11.84
C ALA A 62 -8.81 -2.15 12.94
N ASP A 63 -8.62 -3.47 12.85
CA ASP A 63 -9.13 -4.43 13.84
C ASP A 63 -8.40 -4.33 15.18
N SER A 64 -7.06 -4.41 15.17
CA SER A 64 -6.25 -4.48 16.41
C SER A 64 -6.27 -3.19 17.23
N ARG A 65 -6.39 -2.02 16.58
CA ARG A 65 -6.45 -0.71 17.25
C ARG A 65 -7.87 -0.23 17.49
N LYS A 66 -8.88 -1.04 17.13
CA LYS A 66 -10.31 -0.70 17.26
C LYS A 66 -10.62 0.68 16.67
N VAL A 67 -10.08 0.95 15.48
CA VAL A 67 -10.33 2.19 14.73
C VAL A 67 -11.83 2.33 14.50
N ASP A 68 -12.35 3.55 14.44
CA ASP A 68 -13.77 3.81 14.18
C ASP A 68 -14.34 2.99 12.99
N GLU A 69 -15.57 2.49 13.12
CA GLU A 69 -16.18 1.58 12.13
C GLU A 69 -16.48 2.25 10.79
N SER A 70 -16.47 3.59 10.71
CA SER A 70 -16.56 4.31 9.43
C SER A 70 -15.41 4.01 8.47
N TYR A 71 -14.25 3.58 8.98
CA TYR A 71 -13.12 3.17 8.15
C TYR A 71 -13.17 1.69 7.75
N PHE A 72 -13.56 0.82 8.69
CA PHE A 72 -13.61 -0.61 8.48
C PHE A 72 -14.72 -1.22 9.36
N PRO A 73 -15.90 -1.52 8.79
CA PRO A 73 -17.05 -2.00 9.54
C PRO A 73 -16.77 -3.39 10.10
N ARG A 74 -16.69 -3.54 11.43
CA ARG A 74 -16.44 -4.86 12.06
C ARG A 74 -17.73 -5.56 12.43
N SER A 75 -18.72 -4.79 12.88
CA SER A 75 -20.03 -5.29 13.29
C SER A 75 -20.92 -5.74 12.12
N ASP A 76 -20.81 -5.11 10.95
CA ASP A 76 -21.56 -5.45 9.73
C ASP A 76 -20.71 -6.27 8.75
N LEU A 77 -20.97 -7.57 8.70
CA LEU A 77 -20.26 -8.52 7.83
C LEU A 77 -20.44 -8.22 6.33
N ILE A 78 -21.60 -7.72 5.92
CA ILE A 78 -21.88 -7.42 4.51
C ILE A 78 -21.15 -6.13 4.09
N ALA A 79 -21.18 -5.11 4.94
CA ALA A 79 -20.41 -3.89 4.69
C ALA A 79 -18.90 -4.18 4.67
N ARG A 80 -18.40 -4.99 5.61
CA ARG A 80 -17.00 -5.46 5.64
C ARG A 80 -16.62 -6.17 4.35
N ALA A 81 -17.44 -7.12 3.89
CA ALA A 81 -17.18 -7.88 2.67
C ALA A 81 -17.09 -6.99 1.43
N LYS A 82 -17.88 -5.91 1.36
CA LYS A 82 -17.78 -4.91 0.28
C LYS A 82 -16.44 -4.16 0.32
N VAL A 83 -15.97 -3.78 1.51
CA VAL A 83 -14.66 -3.14 1.67
C VAL A 83 -13.53 -4.10 1.31
N ASP A 84 -13.60 -5.36 1.77
CA ASP A 84 -12.63 -6.40 1.42
C ASP A 84 -12.57 -6.62 -0.09
N SER A 85 -13.73 -6.77 -0.74
CA SER A 85 -13.83 -6.93 -2.19
C SER A 85 -13.19 -5.75 -2.95
N ALA A 86 -13.45 -4.50 -2.51
CA ALA A 86 -12.85 -3.32 -3.11
C ALA A 86 -11.32 -3.28 -2.93
N LEU A 87 -10.81 -3.63 -1.75
CA LEU A 87 -9.37 -3.70 -1.47
C LEU A 87 -8.70 -4.75 -2.36
N ASP A 88 -9.28 -5.93 -2.48
CA ASP A 88 -8.73 -7.04 -3.23
C ASP A 88 -8.81 -6.76 -4.75
N TRP A 89 -9.91 -6.21 -5.26
CA TRP A 89 -10.03 -5.76 -6.66
C TRP A 89 -9.01 -4.67 -7.00
N ASN A 90 -8.76 -3.73 -6.08
CA ASN A 90 -7.71 -2.74 -6.27
C ASN A 90 -6.32 -3.40 -6.40
N GLY A 91 -6.06 -4.44 -5.60
CA GLY A 91 -4.79 -5.17 -5.60
C GLY A 91 -4.55 -6.05 -6.83
N SER A 92 -5.62 -6.70 -7.32
CA SER A 92 -5.57 -7.71 -8.39
C SER A 92 -5.90 -7.16 -9.78
N THR A 93 -6.66 -6.07 -9.87
CA THR A 93 -7.16 -5.52 -11.16
C THR A 93 -6.71 -4.08 -11.37
N VAL A 94 -7.15 -3.15 -10.52
CA VAL A 94 -6.94 -1.70 -10.76
C VAL A 94 -5.46 -1.35 -10.79
N ARG A 95 -4.71 -1.75 -9.75
CA ARG A 95 -3.30 -1.39 -9.64
C ARG A 95 -2.44 -2.02 -10.74
N PRO A 96 -2.56 -3.32 -11.08
CA PRO A 96 -1.83 -3.90 -12.21
C PRO A 96 -2.17 -3.22 -13.54
N ALA A 97 -3.43 -2.86 -13.79
CA ALA A 97 -3.84 -2.15 -15.00
C ALA A 97 -3.25 -0.73 -15.08
N LEU A 98 -3.19 -0.02 -13.94
CA LEU A 98 -2.70 1.37 -13.90
C LEU A 98 -1.17 1.48 -13.90
N LEU A 99 -0.47 0.48 -13.37
CA LEU A 99 0.98 0.57 -13.12
C LEU A 99 1.82 0.83 -14.40
N PRO A 100 1.55 0.20 -15.57
CA PRO A 100 2.27 0.49 -16.80
C PRO A 100 2.16 1.95 -17.22
N TYR A 101 0.99 2.57 -17.09
CA TYR A 101 0.77 3.98 -17.46
C TYR A 101 1.53 4.93 -16.53
N VAL A 102 1.54 4.64 -15.23
CA VAL A 102 2.31 5.41 -14.24
C VAL A 102 3.80 5.26 -14.51
N GLN A 103 4.27 4.04 -14.77
CA GLN A 103 5.67 3.77 -15.09
C GLN A 103 6.09 4.44 -16.40
N GLN A 104 5.27 4.37 -17.44
CA GLN A 104 5.53 5.02 -18.73
C GLN A 104 5.59 6.54 -18.59
N SER A 105 4.63 7.13 -17.89
CA SER A 105 4.59 8.58 -17.63
C SER A 105 5.83 9.03 -16.85
N PHE A 106 6.19 8.30 -15.79
CA PHE A 106 7.36 8.60 -14.97
C PHE A 106 8.68 8.41 -15.73
N PHE A 107 8.78 7.35 -16.54
CA PHE A 107 9.94 7.10 -17.40
C PHE A 107 10.12 8.22 -18.43
N ARG A 108 9.04 8.63 -19.12
CA ARG A 108 9.06 9.74 -20.08
C ARG A 108 9.55 11.03 -19.43
N LEU A 109 9.01 11.38 -18.25
CA LEU A 109 9.47 12.54 -17.48
C LEU A 109 10.95 12.46 -17.11
N LEU A 110 11.45 11.27 -16.70
CA LEU A 110 12.86 11.08 -16.34
C LEU A 110 13.83 11.28 -17.50
N ILE A 111 13.41 10.99 -18.74
CA ILE A 111 14.24 11.18 -19.95
C ILE A 111 13.93 12.47 -20.72
N GLY A 112 13.18 13.40 -20.10
CA GLY A 112 12.87 14.71 -20.70
C GLY A 112 11.83 14.67 -21.82
N LEU A 113 11.08 13.57 -21.96
CA LEU A 113 9.96 13.48 -22.89
C LEU A 113 8.68 13.98 -22.24
N ALA A 114 7.83 14.63 -23.04
CA ALA A 114 6.49 15.00 -22.63
C ALA A 114 5.66 13.77 -22.18
N PRO A 115 4.65 13.95 -21.31
CA PRO A 115 3.74 12.87 -20.92
C PRO A 115 3.16 12.16 -22.13
N ALA A 116 2.82 10.88 -22.00
CA ALA A 116 2.18 10.16 -23.09
C ALA A 116 0.88 10.90 -23.48
N PRO A 117 0.58 11.05 -24.80
CA PRO A 117 -0.69 11.61 -25.23
C PRO A 117 -1.83 10.85 -24.57
N GLN A 118 -2.80 11.58 -24.01
CA GLN A 118 -4.04 10.97 -23.55
C GLN A 118 -4.82 10.55 -24.79
N GLU A 119 -4.72 9.29 -25.19
CA GLU A 119 -5.69 8.72 -26.13
C GLU A 119 -7.04 8.76 -25.42
N HIS A 120 -7.93 9.63 -25.90
CA HIS A 120 -9.31 9.68 -25.45
C HIS A 120 -9.93 8.32 -25.77
N LEU A 121 -10.08 7.49 -24.73
CA LEU A 121 -10.91 6.29 -24.81
C LEU A 121 -12.34 6.78 -25.05
N VAL A 122 -12.80 6.62 -26.30
CA VAL A 122 -14.19 6.81 -26.71
C VAL A 122 -15.03 5.64 -26.19
#